data_AF-A0AAD3RG19-F1
#
_entry.id   AF-A0AAD3RG19-F1
#
_cell.length_a   1.000
_cell.length_b   1.000
_cell.length_c   1.000
_cell.angle_alpha   90.00
_cell.angle_beta   90.00
_cell.angle_gamma   90.00
#
_symmetry.space_group_name_H-M   'P 1'
#
loop_
_entity.id
_entity.type
_entity.pdbx_description
1 polymer ?
#
loop_
_entity_poly.entity_id
_entity_poly.type
_entity_poly.pdbx_seq_one_letter_code
_entity_poly.pdbx_strand_id
1 'polypeptide(L)' 'MKDFVEQHYVSLKKANPDFPILIRECSGVQARLWARYDLGKESSVSVDNMSADQVATALQTLVQSKP' A
#
# COMPACT_ATOMS: atom_id res chain seq x y z
N MET A 1 -4.85 11.62 -1.22
CA MET A 1 -4.73 10.14 -1.13
C MET A 1 -5.33 9.44 -2.34
N LYS A 2 -6.57 9.76 -2.78
CA LYS A 2 -7.17 9.26 -4.04
C LYS A 2 -6.26 9.43 -5.26
N ASP A 3 -5.81 10.66 -5.52
CA ASP A 3 -4.94 10.99 -6.66
C ASP A 3 -3.58 10.24 -6.62
N PHE A 4 -3.01 10.07 -5.42
CA PHE A 4 -1.75 9.33 -5.24
C PHE A 4 -1.91 7.86 -5.60
N VAL A 5 -3.02 7.24 -5.18
CA VAL A 5 -3.31 5.86 -5.54
C VAL A 5 -3.52 5.77 -7.05
N GLU A 6 -4.30 6.66 -7.67
CA GLU A 6 -4.52 6.64 -9.12
C GLU A 6 -3.23 6.78 -9.94
N GLN A 7 -2.32 7.69 -9.56
CA GLN A 7 -1.08 7.93 -10.28
C GLN A 7 -0.01 6.84 -10.04
N HIS A 8 0.14 6.36 -8.80
CA HIS A 8 1.19 5.39 -8.49
C HIS A 8 0.76 3.93 -8.65
N TYR A 9 -0.54 3.62 -8.58
CA TYR A 9 -1.05 2.25 -8.72
C TYR A 9 -0.71 1.63 -10.07
N VAL A 10 -0.83 2.39 -11.16
CA VAL A 10 -0.57 1.88 -12.52
C VAL A 10 0.89 1.45 -12.66
N SER A 11 1.82 2.24 -12.14
CA SER A 11 3.26 1.95 -12.16
C SER A 11 3.60 0.76 -11.27
N LEU A 12 3.02 0.69 -10.06
CA LEU A 12 3.19 -0.43 -9.13
C LEU A 12 2.67 -1.76 -9.68
N LYS A 13 1.51 -1.73 -10.33
CA LYS A 13 0.90 -2.91 -10.96
C LYS A 13 1.68 -3.37 -12.20
N LYS A 14 2.18 -2.44 -13.01
CA LYS A 14 3.05 -2.78 -14.16
C LYS A 14 4.39 -3.38 -13.72
N ALA A 15 4.95 -2.89 -12.62
CA ALA A 15 6.21 -3.40 -12.08
C ALA A 15 6.06 -4.79 -11.44
N ASN A 16 4.88 -5.13 -10.92
CA ASN A 16 4.62 -6.41 -10.25
C ASN A 16 3.29 -7.04 -10.72
N PRO A 17 3.26 -7.63 -11.93
CA PRO A 17 2.03 -8.23 -12.49
C PRO A 17 1.52 -9.44 -11.69
N ASP A 18 2.40 -10.13 -10.97
CA ASP A 18 2.06 -11.30 -10.14
C ASP A 18 1.59 -10.93 -8.72
N PHE A 19 1.74 -9.67 -8.28
CA PHE A 19 1.39 -9.24 -6.93
C PHE A 19 -0.03 -8.65 -6.89
N PRO A 20 -1.00 -9.31 -6.22
CA PRO A 20 -2.37 -8.83 -6.18
C PRO A 20 -2.49 -7.61 -5.25
N ILE A 21 -2.54 -6.41 -5.85
CA ILE A 21 -2.80 -5.16 -5.13
C ILE A 21 -4.31 -4.91 -5.08
N LEU A 22 -4.89 -4.99 -3.87
CA LEU A 22 -6.30 -4.72 -3.62
C LEU A 22 -6.49 -3.32 -3.02
N ILE A 23 -7.22 -2.45 -3.70
CA ILE A 23 -7.62 -1.14 -3.19
C ILE A 23 -9.10 -1.20 -2.80
N ARG A 24 -9.42 -0.77 -1.58
CA ARG A 24 -10.79 -0.57 -1.14
C ARG A 24 -10.97 0.87 -0.72
N GLU A 25 -11.76 1.60 -1.48
CA GLU A 25 -12.18 2.94 -1.10
C GLU A 25 -13.30 2.83 -0.06
N CYS A 26 -13.05 3.38 1.13
CA CYS A 26 -14.06 3.48 2.16
C CYS A 26 -14.22 4.95 2.57
N SER A 27 -15.46 5.42 2.68
CA SER A 27 -15.78 6.78 3.10
C SER A 27 -15.94 6.83 4.63
N GLY A 28 -15.23 7.74 5.30
CA GLY A 28 -15.36 7.96 6.75
C GLY A 28 -14.51 7.06 7.66
N VAL A 29 -13.53 6.34 7.11
CA VAL A 29 -12.59 5.51 7.90
C VAL A 29 -11.15 5.93 7.68
N GLN A 30 -10.33 5.70 8.71
CA GLN A 30 -8.90 5.99 8.69
C GLN A 30 -8.19 5.15 7.63
N ALA A 31 -7.29 5.80 6.91
CA ALA A 31 -6.53 5.17 5.86
C ALA A 31 -5.52 4.17 6.44
N ARG A 32 -5.53 2.93 5.91
CA ARG A 32 -4.66 1.85 6.39
C ARG A 32 -4.13 1.03 5.22
N LEU A 33 -2.83 0.71 5.27
CA LEU A 33 -2.17 -0.19 4.34
C LEU A 33 -2.03 -1.57 4.98
N TRP A 34 -2.36 -2.62 4.24
CA TRP A 34 -2.14 -4.01 4.64
C TRP A 34 -1.22 -4.69 3.64
N ALA A 35 -0.15 -5.29 4.16
CA ALA A 35 0.77 -6.12 3.40
C ALA A 35 0.69 -7.55 3.94
N ARG A 36 0.38 -8.50 3.07
CA ARG A 36 0.41 -9.93 3.38
C ARG A 36 1.63 -10.53 2.70
N TYR A 37 2.48 -11.17 3.49
CA TYR A 37 3.67 -11.89 3.04
C TYR A 37 3.38 -13.39 2.96
N ASP A 38 4.27 -14.11 2.28
CA ASP A 38 4.35 -15.56 2.37
C ASP A 38 4.48 -16.03 3.83
N LEU A 39 4.10 -17.29 4.09
CA LEU A 39 3.94 -17.86 5.44
C LEU A 39 2.79 -17.29 6.29
N GLY A 40 1.85 -16.55 5.68
CA GLY A 40 0.67 -16.04 6.41
C GLY A 40 0.97 -14.90 7.37
N LYS A 41 2.12 -14.22 7.21
CA LYS A 41 2.45 -13.03 7.98
C LYS A 41 1.74 -11.82 7.38
N GLU A 42 1.04 -11.06 8.21
CA GLU A 42 0.35 -9.84 7.81
C GLU A 42 0.91 -8.66 8.60
N SER A 43 1.20 -7.55 7.92
CA SER A 43 1.53 -6.27 8.55
C SER A 43 0.51 -5.22 8.14
N SER A 44 0.09 -4.43 9.13
CA SER A 44 -0.80 -3.30 8.92
C SER A 44 -0.12 -2.01 9.38
N VAL A 45 -0.13 -1.00 8.53
CA VAL A 45 0.37 0.34 8.85
C VAL A 45 -0.78 1.33 8.70
N SER A 46 -1.06 2.05 9.78
CA SER A 46 -1.98 3.19 9.73
C SER A 46 -1.27 4.33 8.99
N VAL A 47 -1.87 4.78 7.89
CA VAL A 47 -1.40 5.93 7.10
C VAL A 47 -2.31 7.14 7.27
N ASP A 48 -3.07 7.14 8.36
CA ASP A 48 -3.87 8.26 8.82
C ASP A 48 -2.94 9.46 9.11
N ASN A 49 -3.26 10.63 8.54
CA ASN A 49 -2.43 11.85 8.58
C ASN A 49 -1.07 11.82 7.83
N MET A 50 -0.76 10.78 7.06
CA MET A 50 0.47 10.76 6.23
C MET A 50 0.26 11.40 4.86
N SER A 51 1.24 12.18 4.40
CA SER A 51 1.27 12.72 3.03
C SER A 51 1.55 11.61 2.00
N ALA A 52 1.19 11.86 0.74
CA ALA A 52 1.38 10.93 -0.38
C ALA A 52 2.80 10.32 -0.44
N ASP A 53 3.83 11.16 -0.29
CA ASP A 53 5.25 10.73 -0.26
C ASP A 53 5.58 9.77 0.90
N GLN A 54 5.02 10.04 2.08
CA GLN A 54 5.21 9.18 3.25
C GLN A 54 4.53 7.82 3.06
N VAL A 55 3.37 7.80 2.41
CA VAL A 55 2.68 6.55 2.04
C VAL A 55 3.50 5.75 1.02
N ALA A 56 4.09 6.42 0.03
CA ALA A 56 5.00 5.78 -0.93
C ALA A 56 6.20 5.13 -0.23
N THR A 57 6.81 5.87 0.69
CA THR A 57 7.97 5.41 1.46
C THR A 57 7.60 4.23 2.36
N ALA A 58 6.47 4.32 3.09
CA ALA A 58 5.97 3.23 3.92
C ALA A 58 5.67 1.97 3.08
N LEU A 59 5.11 2.13 1.89
CA LEU A 59 4.88 1.02 0.96
C LEU A 59 6.20 0.39 0.49
N GLN A 60 7.20 1.21 0.13
CA GLN A 60 8.53 0.69 -0.23
C GLN A 60 9.18 -0.08 0.91
N THR A 61 9.10 0.43 2.14
CA THR A 61 9.60 -0.26 3.33
C THR A 61 8.88 -1.59 3.54
N LEU A 62 7.56 -1.64 3.39
CA LEU A 62 6.79 -2.89 3.51
C LEU A 62 7.18 -3.90 2.41
N VAL A 63 7.39 -3.44 1.17
CA VAL A 63 7.80 -4.34 0.07
C VAL A 63 9.24 -4.85 0.25
N GLN A 64 10.16 -4.00 0.71
CA GLN A 64 11.56 -4.38 0.95
C GLN A 64 11.73 -5.22 2.21
N SER A 65 10.83 -5.07 3.20
CA SER A 65 10.81 -5.85 4.43
C SER A 65 10.25 -7.26 4.20
N LYS A 66 10.66 -7.92 3.10
CA LYS A 66 10.57 -9.38 2.95
C LYS A 66 11.46 -10.01 4.04
N PRO A 67 10.92 -10.78 4.98
CA PRO A 67 11.74 -11.62 5.85
C PRO A 67 12.40 -12.75 5.06
#